data_AF-A0A6G0VM21-F1
#
_entry.id   AF-A0A6G0VM21-F1
#
_cell.length_a   1.000
_cell.length_b   1.000
_cell.length_c   1.000
_cell.angle_alpha   90.00
_cell.angle_beta   90.00
_cell.angle_gamma   90.00
#
_symmetry.space_group_name_H-M   'P 1'
#
loop_
_entity.id
_entity.type
_entity.pdbx_description
1 polymer ?
#
loop_
_entity_poly.entity_id
_entity_poly.type
_entity_poly.pdbx_seq_one_letter_code
_entity_poly.pdbx_strand_id
1 'polypeptide(L)'
;MAKCVPQAMTFFGVVQRLYTIFSVSTERWEILNKHLHGLTLKSICETRWECRLESVKAIKEQLQEISEALLEVSNTTKIPAIQSEAKSLLEYEMTYEFILSTVIWFDL
;
A
#
# COMPACT_ATOMS: atom_id res chain seq x y z
N MET A 1 -1.39 11.26 -17.65
CA MET A 1 0.07 11.17 -17.55
C MET A 1 0.56 9.84 -16.96
N ALA A 2 0.03 9.34 -15.84
CA ALA A 2 0.51 8.09 -15.22
C ALA A 2 0.35 6.79 -16.06
N LYS A 3 -0.61 6.71 -17.00
CA LYS A 3 -0.86 5.49 -17.80
C LYS A 3 0.20 5.18 -18.87
N CYS A 4 1.11 6.12 -19.16
CA CYS A 4 2.11 5.97 -20.23
C CYS A 4 3.54 5.79 -19.71
N VAL A 5 3.73 5.78 -18.39
CA VAL A 5 5.04 5.62 -17.74
C VAL A 5 5.05 4.30 -16.96
N PRO A 6 5.84 3.29 -17.38
CA PRO A 6 5.85 1.97 -16.75
C PRO A 6 6.08 1.98 -15.23
N GLN A 7 6.95 2.89 -14.76
CA GLN A 7 7.26 3.07 -13.35
C GLN A 7 6.04 3.57 -12.56
N ALA A 8 5.32 4.56 -13.11
CA ALA A 8 4.10 5.09 -12.50
C ALA A 8 3.00 4.01 -12.43
N MET A 9 2.85 3.23 -13.51
CA MET A 9 1.91 2.11 -13.55
C MET A 9 2.21 1.06 -12.48
N THR A 10 3.50 0.72 -12.32
CA THR A 10 3.95 -0.23 -11.30
C THR A 10 3.69 0.30 -9.90
N PHE A 11 4.08 1.54 -9.63
CA PHE A 11 3.86 2.20 -8.33
C PHE A 11 2.38 2.23 -7.92
N PHE A 12 1.51 2.77 -8.79
CA PHE A 12 0.08 2.82 -8.50
C PHE A 12 -0.55 1.42 -8.47
N GLY A 13 -0.02 0.45 -9.22
CA GLY A 13 -0.41 -0.95 -9.09
C GLY A 13 -0.14 -1.50 -7.69
N VAL A 14 1.02 -1.20 -7.11
CA VAL A 14 1.38 -1.62 -5.75
C VAL A 14 0.53 -0.93 -4.70
N VAL A 15 0.32 0.39 -4.80
CA VAL A 15 -0.58 1.13 -3.90
C VAL A 15 -1.99 0.51 -3.91
N GLN A 16 -2.50 0.10 -5.06
CA GLN A 16 -3.78 -0.59 -5.13
C GLN A 16 -3.74 -1.99 -4.49
N ARG A 17 -2.65 -2.75 -4.69
CA ARG A 17 -2.46 -4.07 -4.06
C ARG A 17 -2.40 -3.97 -2.54
N LEU A 18 -1.73 -2.95 -2.00
CA LEU A 18 -1.71 -2.64 -0.57
C LEU A 18 -3.12 -2.39 -0.03
N TYR A 19 -3.91 -1.55 -0.70
CA TYR A 19 -5.29 -1.35 -0.28
C TYR A 19 -6.10 -2.67 -0.37
N THR A 20 -5.89 -3.46 -1.42
CA THR A 20 -6.68 -4.67 -1.70
C THR A 20 -6.37 -5.81 -0.73
N ILE A 21 -5.10 -6.00 -0.32
CA ILE A 21 -4.74 -7.05 0.63
C ILE A 21 -5.40 -6.85 1.99
N PHE A 22 -5.66 -5.61 2.41
CA PHE A 22 -6.36 -5.36 3.67
C PHE A 22 -7.88 -5.33 3.50
N SER A 23 -8.39 -4.58 2.51
CA SER A 23 -9.84 -4.32 2.36
C SER A 23 -10.69 -5.54 1.99
N VAL A 24 -10.10 -6.59 1.41
CA VAL A 24 -10.83 -7.81 1.01
C VAL A 24 -11.18 -8.72 2.20
N SER A 25 -10.71 -8.44 3.41
CA SER A 25 -11.01 -9.24 4.60
C SER A 25 -11.15 -8.37 5.84
N THR A 26 -12.23 -8.57 6.59
CA THR A 26 -12.46 -7.89 7.87
C THR A 26 -11.36 -8.16 8.88
N GLU A 27 -10.87 -9.41 8.95
CA GLU A 27 -9.75 -9.79 9.83
C GLU A 27 -8.46 -9.05 9.46
N ARG A 28 -8.09 -8.99 8.17
CA ARG A 28 -6.90 -8.24 7.73
C ARG A 28 -7.08 -6.73 7.93
N TRP A 29 -8.29 -6.23 7.75
CA TRP A 29 -8.62 -4.83 8.03
C TRP A 29 -8.47 -4.51 9.52
N GLU A 30 -8.86 -5.41 10.42
CA GLU A 30 -8.65 -5.26 11.87
C GLU A 30 -7.16 -5.28 12.22
N ILE A 31 -6.37 -6.17 11.60
CA ILE A 31 -4.90 -6.16 11.75
C ILE A 31 -4.34 -4.80 11.32
N LEU A 32 -4.77 -4.27 10.18
CA LEU A 32 -4.33 -2.95 9.74
C LEU A 32 -4.68 -1.85 10.76
N ASN A 33 -5.93 -1.80 11.24
CA ASN A 33 -6.37 -0.77 12.20
C ASN A 33 -5.72 -0.89 13.58
N LYS A 34 -5.21 -2.08 13.95
CA LYS A 34 -4.42 -2.26 15.16
C LYS A 34 -3.08 -1.52 15.08
N HIS A 35 -2.50 -1.42 13.89
CA HIS A 35 -1.21 -0.76 13.65
C HIS A 35 -1.36 0.70 13.23
N LEU A 36 -2.40 1.05 12.47
CA LEU A 36 -2.61 2.44 12.04
C LEU A 36 -3.06 3.34 13.19
N HIS A 37 -2.37 4.46 13.38
CA HIS A 37 -2.72 5.49 14.36
C HIS A 37 -3.16 6.82 13.71
N GLY A 38 -3.14 6.90 12.38
CA GLY A 38 -3.40 8.12 11.61
C GLY A 38 -4.43 7.92 10.50
N LEU A 39 -4.01 8.19 9.25
CA LEU A 39 -4.87 8.15 8.07
C LEU A 39 -5.22 6.71 7.66
N THR A 40 -6.47 6.50 7.29
CA THR A 40 -6.89 5.22 6.70
C THR A 40 -6.34 5.04 5.28
N LEU A 41 -5.88 3.83 4.95
CA LEU A 41 -5.54 3.48 3.56
C LEU A 41 -6.75 3.65 2.63
N LYS A 42 -6.53 4.31 1.50
CA LYS A 42 -7.56 4.59 0.49
C LYS A 42 -7.26 3.88 -0.82
N SER A 43 -8.30 3.35 -1.46
CA SER A 43 -8.21 2.85 -2.84
C SER A 43 -7.85 3.98 -3.80
N ILE A 44 -7.11 3.65 -4.86
CA ILE A 44 -6.87 4.59 -5.94
C ILE A 44 -8.17 4.83 -6.70
N CYS A 45 -8.43 6.08 -7.07
CA CYS A 45 -9.47 6.44 -8.03
C CYS A 45 -8.84 6.75 -9.40
N GLU A 46 -9.42 6.21 -10.46
CA GLU A 46 -8.88 6.43 -11.80
C GLU A 46 -9.05 7.88 -12.28
N THR A 47 -10.18 8.52 -11.94
CA THR A 47 -10.63 9.78 -12.55
C THR A 47 -10.22 11.03 -11.77
N ARG A 48 -9.81 10.90 -10.50
CA ARG A 48 -9.49 12.05 -9.64
C ARG A 48 -8.08 11.95 -9.09
N TRP A 49 -7.22 12.89 -9.51
CA TRP A 49 -5.84 13.02 -9.02
C TRP A 49 -5.80 13.17 -7.49
N GLU A 50 -6.72 13.97 -6.95
CA GLU A 50 -6.87 14.20 -5.50
C GLU A 50 -6.97 12.89 -4.71
N CYS A 51 -7.76 11.92 -5.18
CA CYS A 51 -7.87 10.64 -4.49
C CYS A 51 -6.57 9.84 -4.52
N ARG A 52 -5.76 9.97 -5.58
CA ARG A 52 -4.44 9.32 -5.64
C ARG A 52 -3.48 9.94 -4.64
N LEU A 53 -3.48 11.27 -4.56
CA LEU A 53 -2.66 12.00 -3.59
C LEU A 53 -3.01 11.61 -2.16
N GLU A 54 -4.30 11.49 -1.86
CA GLU A 54 -4.78 11.02 -0.54
C GLU A 54 -4.30 9.59 -0.21
N SER A 55 -4.32 8.67 -1.18
CA SER A 55 -3.76 7.32 -0.99
C SER A 55 -2.24 7.35 -0.74
N VAL A 56 -1.51 8.13 -1.53
CA VAL A 56 -0.04 8.27 -1.40
C VAL A 56 0.33 8.91 -0.07
N LYS A 57 -0.43 9.93 0.38
CA LYS A 57 -0.24 10.58 1.67
C LYS A 57 -0.40 9.61 2.84
N ALA A 58 -1.46 8.80 2.82
CA ALA A 58 -1.67 7.80 3.87
C ALA A 58 -0.50 6.80 3.97
N ILE A 59 0.05 6.37 2.83
CA ILE A 59 1.21 5.47 2.77
C ILE A 59 2.48 6.18 3.27
N LYS A 60 2.73 7.42 2.83
CA LYS A 60 3.93 8.17 3.24
C LYS A 60 3.99 8.38 4.75
N GLU A 61 2.86 8.73 5.37
CA GLU A 61 2.80 9.05 6.79
C GLU A 61 2.89 7.82 7.70
N GLN A 62 2.52 6.63 7.20
CA GLN A 62 2.38 5.42 8.01
C GLN A 62 3.05 4.20 7.38
N LEU A 63 4.15 4.41 6.64
CA LEU A 63 4.83 3.34 5.91
C LEU A 63 5.29 2.22 6.85
N GLN A 64 5.81 2.60 8.03
CA GLN A 64 6.29 1.64 9.01
C GLN A 64 5.14 0.78 9.55
N GLU A 65 4.02 1.40 9.92
CA GLU A 65 2.84 0.74 10.46
C GLU A 65 2.19 -0.21 9.42
N ILE A 66 2.20 0.19 8.14
CA ILE A 66 1.74 -0.66 7.04
C ILE A 66 2.64 -1.89 6.91
N SER A 67 3.97 -1.72 6.97
CA SER A 67 4.90 -2.83 6.95
C SER A 67 4.71 -3.76 8.17
N GLU A 68 4.52 -3.22 9.38
CA GLU A 68 4.23 -4.04 10.57
C GLU A 68 2.93 -4.84 10.40
N ALA A 69 1.88 -4.23 9.82
CA ALA A 69 0.63 -4.90 9.52
C ALA A 69 0.79 -6.00 8.45
N LEU A 70 1.56 -5.77 7.38
CA LEU A 70 1.84 -6.79 6.37
C LEU A 70 2.64 -7.96 6.96
N LEU A 71 3.59 -7.67 7.85
CA LEU A 71 4.37 -8.69 8.54
C LEU A 71 3.45 -9.56 9.40
N GLU A 72 2.54 -8.96 10.17
CA GLU A 72 1.54 -9.69 10.95
C GLU A 72 0.65 -10.55 10.04
N VAL A 73 0.11 -10.00 8.95
CA VAL A 73 -0.69 -10.77 7.97
C VAL A 73 0.09 -11.96 7.41
N SER A 74 1.38 -11.77 7.09
CA SER A 74 2.22 -12.83 6.53
C SER A 74 2.49 -13.99 7.50
N ASN A 75 2.43 -13.71 8.81
CA ASN A 75 2.68 -14.68 9.88
C ASN A 75 1.40 -15.35 10.39
N THR A 76 0.25 -14.69 10.30
CA THR A 76 -1.03 -15.20 10.79
C THR A 76 -1.82 -15.98 9.75
N THR A 77 -1.71 -15.61 8.47
CA THR A 77 -2.47 -16.27 7.40
C THR A 77 -2.00 -17.69 7.14
N LYS A 78 -2.96 -18.61 6.94
CA LYS A 78 -2.71 -19.98 6.49
C LYS A 78 -2.81 -20.15 4.98
N ILE A 79 -3.15 -19.07 4.26
CA ILE A 79 -3.35 -19.10 2.81
C ILE A 79 -2.03 -18.73 2.12
N PRO A 80 -1.39 -19.66 1.38
CA PRO A 80 -0.08 -19.42 0.78
C PRO A 80 -0.03 -18.21 -0.16
N ALA A 81 -1.09 -17.98 -0.93
CA ALA A 81 -1.19 -16.84 -1.84
C ALA A 81 -1.15 -15.49 -1.10
N ILE A 82 -1.85 -15.38 0.04
CA ILE A 82 -1.88 -14.15 0.85
C ILE A 82 -0.54 -13.95 1.55
N GLN A 83 0.09 -15.03 2.04
CA GLN A 83 1.41 -14.95 2.64
C GLN A 83 2.46 -14.46 1.62
N SER A 84 2.45 -15.05 0.42
CA SER A 84 3.35 -14.65 -0.68
C SER A 84 3.11 -13.19 -1.08
N GLU A 85 1.85 -12.78 -1.21
CA GLU A 85 1.47 -11.41 -1.54
C GLU A 85 2.00 -10.43 -0.48
N ALA A 86 1.73 -10.68 0.80
CA ALA A 86 2.15 -9.82 1.91
C ALA A 86 3.68 -9.66 1.95
N LYS A 87 4.44 -10.76 1.77
CA LYS A 87 5.90 -10.72 1.70
C LYS A 87 6.41 -9.94 0.49
N SER A 88 5.80 -10.12 -0.69
CA SER A 88 6.20 -9.39 -1.89
C SER A 88 5.95 -7.88 -1.75
N LEU A 89 4.88 -7.49 -1.04
CA LEU A 89 4.56 -6.09 -0.77
C LEU A 89 5.57 -5.49 0.23
N LEU A 90 5.89 -6.21 1.30
CA LEU A 90 6.94 -5.82 2.25
C LEU A 90 8.30 -5.58 1.59
N GLU A 91 8.72 -6.51 0.73
CA GLU A 91 10.00 -6.40 0.02
C GLU A 91 10.01 -5.18 -0.90
N TYR A 92 8.91 -4.92 -1.61
CA TYR A 92 8.82 -3.80 -2.54
C TYR A 92 8.71 -2.44 -1.84
N GLU A 93 7.95 -2.35 -0.74
CA GLU A 93 7.82 -1.12 0.06
C GLU A 93 9.17 -0.59 0.55
N MET A 94 10.11 -1.50 0.83
CA MET A 94 11.46 -1.17 1.29
C MET A 94 12.44 -0.80 0.16
N THR A 95 12.01 -0.88 -1.10
CA THR A 95 12.88 -0.52 -2.23
C THR A 95 13.06 0.99 -2.33
N TYR A 96 14.26 1.41 -2.72
CA TYR A 96 14.54 2.82 -3.01
C TYR A 96 13.57 3.41 -4.04
N GLU A 97 13.22 2.62 -5.07
CA GLU A 97 12.29 3.06 -6.13
C GLU A 97 10.90 3.38 -5.58
N PHE A 98 10.38 2.57 -4.65
CA PHE A 98 9.07 2.81 -4.04
C PHE A 98 9.08 4.04 -3.13
N ILE A 99 10.10 4.16 -2.28
CA ILE A 99 10.25 5.31 -1.37
C ILE A 99 10.38 6.60 -2.18
N LEU A 100 11.26 6.62 -3.19
CA LEU A 100 11.44 7.77 -4.07
C LEU A 100 10.15 8.13 -4.80
N SER A 101 9.45 7.14 -5.36
CA SER A 101 8.17 7.37 -6.05
C SER A 101 7.13 7.95 -5.10
N THR A 102 7.05 7.45 -3.87
CA THR A 102 6.14 7.96 -2.84
C THR A 102 6.39 9.43 -2.54
N VAL A 103 7.65 9.85 -2.42
CA VAL A 103 8.03 11.25 -2.21
C VAL A 103 7.66 12.11 -3.41
N ILE A 104 8.06 11.68 -4.62
CA ILE A 104 7.78 12.42 -5.87
C ILE A 104 6.27 12.63 -6.04
N TRP A 105 5.46 11.59 -5.85
CA TRP A 105 4.01 11.69 -6.03
C TRP A 105 3.29 12.44 -4.92
N PHE A 106 3.90 12.56 -3.74
CA PHE A 106 3.36 13.37 -2.66
C PHE A 106 3.59 14.87 -2.89
N ASP A 107 4.73 15.24 -3.49
CA ASP A 107 5.11 16.64 -3.74
C ASP A 107 4.53 17.21 -5.07
N LEU A 108 3.91 16.35 -5.90
CA LEU A 108 3.25 16.68 -7.18
C LEU A 108 1.78 17.09 -7.02
#